data_AF-A0A662KZ07-F1
#
_entry.id   AF-A0A662KZ07-F1
#
_cell.length_a   1.000
_cell.length_b   1.000
_cell.length_c   1.000
_cell.angle_alpha   90.00
_cell.angle_beta   90.00
_cell.angle_gamma   90.00
#
_symmetry.space_group_name_H-M   'P 1'
#
loop_
_entity.id
_entity.type
_entity.pdbx_description
1 polymer ?
#
loop_
_entity_poly.entity_id
_entity_poly.type
_entity_poly.pdbx_seq_one_letter_code
_entity_poly.pdbx_strand_id
1 'polypeptide(L)'
;GYYKPGYYQFYSVATDLLGNQEALPTSGTIPDAECYVPPIPSDMNGDGRVNIFDVAMIAQHWGETGEPGWIPEDLNGDGVINVGDIVMLGQNWTG
;
A
#
# COMPACT_ATOMS: atom_id res chain seq x y z
N GLY A 1 -8.70 3.90 2.41
CA GLY A 1 -7.58 3.58 3.31
C GLY A 1 -6.45 3.13 2.43
N TYR A 2 -5.28 3.75 2.52
CA TYR A 2 -4.16 3.44 1.62
C TYR A 2 -3.66 2.01 1.77
N TYR A 3 -3.30 1.36 0.67
CA TYR A 3 -2.42 0.19 0.72
C TYR A 3 -1.09 0.63 1.35
N LYS A 4 -0.94 0.37 2.66
CA LYS A 4 0.23 0.82 3.42
C LYS A 4 1.44 -0.04 3.02
N PRO A 5 2.62 0.57 2.81
CA PRO A 5 3.84 -0.19 2.68
C PRO A 5 3.98 -1.11 3.88
N GLY A 6 4.37 -2.35 3.61
CA GLY A 6 4.58 -3.37 4.63
C GLY A 6 5.81 -4.19 4.33
N TYR A 7 6.22 -4.97 5.32
CA TYR A 7 7.22 -6.00 5.14
C TYR A 7 6.75 -7.29 5.79
N TYR A 8 7.05 -8.42 5.16
CA TYR A 8 7.00 -9.73 5.78
C TYR A 8 8.41 -10.09 6.25
N GLN A 9 8.51 -10.66 7.45
CA GLN A 9 9.76 -11.16 8.01
C GLN A 9 9.62 -12.65 8.28
N PHE A 10 10.63 -13.42 7.86
CA PHE A 10 10.68 -14.86 8.04
C PHE A 10 11.77 -15.20 9.04
N TYR A 11 11.45 -16.11 9.95
CA TYR A 11 12.35 -16.63 10.94
C TYR A 11 12.25 -18.15 10.95
N SER A 12 13.38 -18.81 11.09
CA SER A 12 13.47 -20.24 11.35
C SER A 12 13.86 -20.48 12.80
N VAL A 13 13.37 -21.59 13.35
CA VAL A 13 13.73 -22.07 14.69
C VAL A 13 13.93 -23.57 14.56
N ALA A 14 15.14 -24.05 14.81
CA ALA A 14 15.44 -25.46 14.79
C ALA A 14 15.17 -26.11 16.15
N THR A 15 14.61 -27.33 16.12
CA THR A 15 14.53 -28.25 17.27
C THR A 15 15.22 -29.55 16.90
N ASP A 16 16.09 -30.05 17.77
CA ASP A 16 16.74 -31.34 17.55
C ASP A 16 15.85 -32.53 17.94
N LEU A 17 16.30 -33.76 17.64
CA LEU A 17 15.57 -35.00 17.99
C LEU A 17 15.50 -35.30 19.50
N LEU A 18 16.24 -34.55 20.32
CA LEU A 18 16.26 -34.66 21.77
C LEU A 18 15.34 -33.61 22.42
N GLY A 19 14.76 -32.70 21.63
CA GLY A 19 13.84 -31.65 22.07
C GLY A 19 14.51 -30.32 22.43
N ASN A 20 15.81 -30.13 22.18
CA ASN A 20 16.46 -28.83 22.37
C ASN A 20 16.06 -27.90 21.22
N GLN A 21 15.69 -26.65 21.55
CA GLN A 21 15.21 -25.67 20.58
C GLN A 21 16.04 -24.38 20.65
N GLU A 22 16.26 -23.76 19.50
CA GLU A 22 16.77 -22.39 19.42
C GLU A 22 15.82 -21.37 20.09
N ALA A 23 16.37 -20.21 20.46
CA ALA A 23 15.57 -19.14 21.05
C ALA A 23 14.54 -18.61 20.04
N LEU A 24 13.31 -18.36 20.51
CA LEU A 24 12.29 -17.75 19.67
C LEU A 24 12.69 -16.32 19.27
N PRO A 25 12.35 -15.88 18.05
CA PRO A 25 12.57 -14.51 17.62
C PRO A 25 11.89 -13.48 18.54
N THR A 26 12.52 -12.32 18.69
CA THR A 26 12.02 -11.15 19.42
C THR A 26 11.98 -9.95 18.47
N SER A 27 11.45 -8.81 18.92
CA SER A 27 11.47 -7.57 18.12
C SER A 27 12.86 -7.09 17.71
N GLY A 28 13.93 -7.56 18.38
CA GLY A 28 15.31 -7.24 18.01
C GLY A 28 16.00 -8.31 17.15
N THR A 29 15.32 -9.43 16.86
CA THR A 29 15.92 -10.50 16.06
C THR A 29 15.93 -10.11 14.59
N ILE A 30 17.11 -10.20 13.96
CA ILE A 30 17.26 -9.99 12.51
C ILE A 30 16.59 -11.17 11.79
N PRO A 31 15.69 -10.93 10.84
CA PRO A 31 15.02 -11.99 10.09
C PRO A 31 15.97 -12.70 9.12
N ASP A 32 15.70 -13.97 8.83
CA ASP A 32 16.45 -14.77 7.85
C ASP A 32 16.16 -14.29 6.42
N ALA A 33 14.94 -13.80 6.19
CA ALA A 33 14.52 -13.18 4.95
C ALA A 33 13.44 -12.13 5.23
N GLU A 34 13.39 -11.10 4.38
CA GLU A 34 12.33 -10.11 4.40
C GLU A 34 11.81 -9.84 2.98
N CYS A 35 10.53 -9.51 2.88
CA CYS A 35 9.89 -9.13 1.63
C CYS A 35 9.19 -7.79 1.84
N TYR A 36 9.67 -6.75 1.16
CA TYR A 36 9.03 -5.44 1.15
C TYR A 36 7.90 -5.41 0.13
N VAL A 37 6.74 -4.89 0.55
CA VAL A 37 5.58 -4.69 -0.30
C VAL A 37 5.35 -3.19 -0.43
N PRO A 38 5.68 -2.57 -1.59
CA PRO A 38 5.49 -1.14 -1.79
C PRO A 38 4.00 -0.75 -1.80
N PRO A 39 3.67 0.51 -1.48
CA PRO A 39 2.32 1.01 -1.68
C PRO A 39 1.98 1.03 -3.17
N ILE A 40 0.70 0.88 -3.49
CA ILE A 40 0.17 1.15 -4.83
C ILE A 40 -0.43 2.57 -4.77
N PRO A 41 0.19 3.58 -5.39
CA PRO A 41 -0.21 4.98 -5.20
C PRO A 41 -1.67 5.27 -5.56
N SER A 42 -2.22 4.55 -6.54
CA SER A 42 -3.59 4.71 -7.04
C SER A 42 -4.61 3.76 -6.39
N ASP A 43 -4.20 2.95 -5.41
CA ASP A 43 -5.08 2.07 -4.62
C ASP A 43 -5.46 2.80 -3.33
N MET A 44 -6.50 3.62 -3.45
CA MET A 44 -6.95 4.55 -2.41
C MET A 44 -7.80 3.82 -1.36
N ASN A 45 -8.42 2.70 -1.75
CA ASN A 45 -9.26 1.88 -0.88
C ASN A 45 -8.46 0.78 -0.13
N GLY A 46 -7.26 0.44 -0.60
CA GLY A 46 -6.29 -0.46 0.02
C GLY A 46 -6.54 -1.94 -0.24
N ASP A 47 -7.27 -2.28 -1.31
CA ASP A 47 -7.68 -3.65 -1.62
C ASP A 47 -6.65 -4.43 -2.45
N GLY A 48 -5.54 -3.79 -2.82
CA GLY A 48 -4.46 -4.35 -3.62
C GLY A 48 -4.70 -4.25 -5.12
N ARG A 49 -5.75 -3.57 -5.56
CA ARG A 49 -6.10 -3.34 -6.97
C ARG A 49 -6.28 -1.85 -7.23
N VAL A 50 -6.22 -1.49 -8.51
CA VAL A 50 -6.53 -0.15 -9.01
C VAL A 50 -7.67 -0.33 -9.98
N ASN A 51 -8.88 0.00 -9.53
CA ASN A 51 -10.09 -0.28 -10.28
C ASN A 51 -11.19 0.77 -10.06
N ILE A 52 -12.42 0.40 -10.40
CA ILE A 52 -13.58 1.31 -10.33
C ILE A 52 -13.89 1.78 -8.91
N PHE A 53 -13.50 1.01 -7.88
CA PHE A 53 -13.69 1.41 -6.50
C PHE A 53 -12.73 2.53 -6.08
N ASP A 54 -11.53 2.61 -6.67
CA ASP A 54 -10.62 3.74 -6.49
C ASP A 54 -11.10 4.97 -7.26
N VAL A 55 -11.67 4.78 -8.46
CA VAL A 55 -12.35 5.87 -9.17
C VAL A 55 -13.51 6.42 -8.34
N ALA A 56 -14.24 5.56 -7.62
CA ALA A 56 -15.31 6.00 -6.73
C ALA A 56 -14.78 6.81 -5.53
N MET A 57 -13.53 6.64 -5.11
CA MET A 57 -12.88 7.50 -4.12
C MET A 57 -12.65 8.90 -4.69
N ILE A 58 -12.06 9.01 -5.88
CA ILE A 58 -11.86 10.29 -6.58
C ILE A 58 -13.21 11.02 -6.79
N ALA A 59 -14.24 10.29 -7.22
CA ALA A 59 -15.55 10.87 -7.49
C ALA A 59 -16.24 11.46 -6.25
N GLN A 60 -15.90 10.99 -5.03
CA GLN A 60 -16.44 11.57 -3.79
C GLN A 60 -15.93 12.98 -3.52
N HIS A 61 -14.75 13.32 -4.05
CA HIS A 61 -14.09 14.61 -3.89
C HIS A 61 -14.17 15.49 -5.15
N TRP A 62 -15.04 15.12 -6.11
CA TRP A 62 -15.06 15.75 -7.43
C TRP A 62 -15.25 17.26 -7.38
N GLY A 63 -14.31 18.00 -7.98
CA GLY A 63 -14.32 19.46 -8.04
C GLY A 63 -13.81 20.16 -6.78
N GLU A 64 -13.34 19.42 -5.77
CA GLU A 64 -12.62 20.01 -4.64
C GLU A 64 -11.28 20.60 -5.08
N THR A 65 -10.83 21.64 -4.37
CA THR A 65 -9.56 22.33 -4.63
C THR A 65 -8.78 22.53 -3.35
N GLY A 66 -7.45 22.47 -3.42
CA GLY A 66 -6.57 22.62 -2.27
C GLY A 66 -5.10 22.81 -2.66
N GLU A 67 -4.20 22.60 -1.69
CA GLU A 67 -2.75 22.58 -1.94
C GLU A 67 -2.38 21.34 -2.75
N PRO A 68 -1.54 21.40 -3.79
CA PRO A 68 -1.08 20.24 -4.56
C PRO A 68 -0.83 18.97 -3.73
N GLY A 69 -1.61 17.91 -3.99
CA GLY A 69 -1.54 16.62 -3.31
C GLY A 69 -2.06 16.62 -1.87
N TRP A 70 -2.90 17.57 -1.47
CA TRP A 70 -3.42 17.68 -0.09
C TRP A 70 -4.24 16.47 0.34
N ILE A 71 -4.87 15.82 -0.63
CA ILE A 71 -5.55 14.55 -0.44
C ILE A 71 -5.06 13.51 -1.44
N PRO A 72 -5.19 12.24 -1.06
CA PRO A 72 -5.03 11.08 -1.91
C PRO A 72 -5.58 11.15 -3.33
N GLU A 73 -6.78 11.70 -3.44
CA GLU A 73 -7.56 11.75 -4.68
C GLU A 73 -7.01 12.80 -5.66
N ASP A 74 -6.19 13.77 -5.20
CA ASP A 74 -5.42 14.70 -6.05
C ASP A 74 -4.17 13.98 -6.55
N LEU A 75 -4.40 12.99 -7.41
CA LEU A 75 -3.41 12.01 -7.83
C LEU A 75 -2.37 12.63 -8.75
N ASN A 76 -2.75 13.64 -9.54
CA ASN A 76 -1.80 14.38 -10.38
C ASN A 76 -1.11 15.53 -9.61
N GLY A 77 -1.60 15.88 -8.42
CA GLY A 77 -1.05 16.93 -7.58
C GLY A 77 -1.20 18.32 -8.17
N ASP A 78 -2.28 18.58 -8.92
CA ASP A 78 -2.52 19.88 -9.57
C ASP A 78 -3.35 20.85 -8.72
N GLY A 79 -3.84 20.40 -7.55
CA GLY A 79 -4.64 21.23 -6.67
C GLY A 79 -6.14 21.18 -6.98
N VAL A 80 -6.60 20.36 -7.94
CA VAL A 80 -8.02 20.28 -8.36
C VAL A 80 -8.43 18.83 -8.67
N ILE A 81 -9.42 18.32 -7.94
CA ILE A 81 -9.95 16.97 -8.22
C ILE A 81 -10.79 16.96 -9.49
N ASN A 82 -10.29 16.36 -10.56
CA ASN A 82 -10.94 16.35 -11.86
C ASN A 82 -10.59 15.12 -12.72
N VAL A 83 -10.88 15.20 -14.02
CA VAL A 83 -10.60 14.10 -14.96
C VAL A 83 -9.11 13.77 -15.07
N GLY A 84 -8.23 14.73 -14.78
CA GLY A 84 -6.78 14.55 -14.72
C GLY A 84 -6.36 13.46 -13.73
N ASP A 85 -7.00 13.39 -12.57
CA ASP A 85 -6.73 12.37 -11.55
C ASP A 85 -7.17 10.99 -12.01
N ILE A 86 -8.33 10.91 -12.68
CA ILE A 86 -8.80 9.65 -13.28
C ILE A 86 -7.85 9.18 -14.39
N VAL A 87 -7.31 10.11 -15.20
CA VAL A 87 -6.32 9.78 -16.23
C VAL A 87 -5.04 9.21 -15.59
N MET A 88 -4.57 9.80 -14.49
CA MET A 88 -3.42 9.28 -13.74
C MET A 88 -3.68 7.89 -13.17
N LEU A 89 -4.88 7.65 -12.61
CA LEU A 89 -5.28 6.35 -12.09
C LEU A 89 -5.27 5.30 -13.19
N GLY A 90 -5.80 5.64 -14.37
CA GLY A 90 -5.87 4.75 -15.53
C GLY A 90 -4.51 4.24 -16.02
N GLN A 91 -3.41 4.95 -15.74
CA GLN A 91 -2.06 4.48 -16.07
C GLN A 91 -1.64 3.24 -15.27
N ASN A 92 -2.26 3.02 -14.11
CA ASN A 92 -1.94 1.93 -13.19
C ASN A 92 -3.09 0.92 -13.05
N TRP A 93 -4.05 0.90 -13.97
CA TRP A 93 -5.25 0.05 -13.89
C TRP A 93 -4.92 -1.45 -13.80
N THR A 94 -5.51 -2.15 -12.83
CA THR A 94 -5.28 -3.60 -12.64
C THR A 94 -6.54 -4.46 -12.69
N GLY A 95 -7.73 -3.87 -12.80
CA GLY A 95 -8.99 -4.61 -13.04
C GLY A 95 -10.03 -4.44 -11.96
#